data_AF-A0A7C5NJT6-F1
#
_entry.id   AF-A0A7C5NJT6-F1
#
_cell.length_a   1.000
_cell.length_b   1.000
_cell.length_c   1.000
_cell.angle_alpha   90.00
_cell.angle_beta   90.00
_cell.angle_gamma   90.00
#
_symmetry.space_group_name_H-M   'P 1'
#
loop_
_entity.id
_entity.type
_entity.pdbx_description
1 polymer ?
#
loop_
_entity_poly.entity_id
_entity_poly.type
_entity_poly.pdbx_seq_one_letter_code
_entity_poly.pdbx_strand_id
1 'polypeptide(L)'
;IYKQHIPLVNACKPPGEWQTYDIIFTAPRFHSDGTLKKKAYFTVLHNGILVQNHVEVQGPTLWIGQPKYEKHQDKLSIMLQDHGNPINYRNIWIREL
;
A
#
# COMPACT_ATOMS: atom_id res chain seq x y z
N ILE A 1 2.31 0.39 -6.60
CA ILE A 1 1.22 1.15 -5.92
C ILE A 1 0.20 1.55 -6.97
N TYR A 2 -1.09 1.23 -6.81
CA TYR A 2 -2.10 1.38 -7.87
C TYR A 2 -2.07 2.78 -8.51
N LYS A 3 -1.87 2.81 -9.83
CA LYS A 3 -1.76 4.02 -10.68
C LYS A 3 -0.74 5.09 -10.26
N GLN A 4 0.19 4.79 -9.33
CA GLN A 4 1.26 5.70 -8.93
C GLN A 4 2.65 5.12 -9.20
N HIS A 5 2.85 3.83 -8.94
CA HIS A 5 4.16 3.16 -9.10
C HIS A 5 4.01 1.80 -9.76
N ILE A 6 4.74 1.61 -10.86
CA ILE A 6 4.94 0.30 -11.51
C ILE A 6 5.79 -0.57 -10.56
N PRO A 7 5.44 -1.85 -10.33
CA PRO A 7 6.32 -2.74 -9.57
C PRO A 7 7.64 -2.98 -10.30
N LEU A 8 8.73 -3.14 -9.55
CA LEU A 8 10.07 -3.38 -10.12
C LEU A 8 10.11 -4.66 -10.97
N VAL A 9 9.31 -5.67 -10.59
CA VAL A 9 9.21 -6.95 -11.28
C VAL A 9 7.84 -7.58 -11.00
N ASN A 10 7.36 -8.42 -11.93
CA ASN A 10 6.23 -9.31 -11.67
C ASN A 10 6.73 -10.56 -10.95
N ALA A 11 6.30 -10.74 -9.70
CA ALA A 11 6.69 -11.86 -8.84
C ALA A 11 5.56 -12.89 -8.61
N CYS A 12 4.53 -12.92 -9.47
CA CYS A 12 3.39 -13.83 -9.31
C CYS A 12 3.78 -15.30 -9.49
N LYS A 13 3.27 -16.14 -8.59
CA LYS A 13 3.18 -17.60 -8.79
C LYS A 13 1.94 -17.99 -9.61
N PRO A 14 1.88 -19.22 -10.15
CA PRO A 14 0.69 -19.74 -10.84
C PRO A 14 -0.61 -19.67 -10.02
N PRO A 15 -1.80 -19.67 -10.66
CA PRO A 15 -3.08 -19.76 -9.97
C PRO A 15 -3.18 -20.99 -9.06
N GLY A 16 -3.82 -20.82 -7.91
CA GLY A 16 -3.94 -21.87 -6.88
C GLY A 16 -2.78 -21.92 -5.88
N GLU A 17 -1.65 -21.28 -6.20
CA GLU A 17 -0.56 -21.11 -5.23
C GLU A 17 -0.78 -19.87 -4.34
N TRP A 18 -0.31 -19.99 -3.10
CA TRP A 18 -0.35 -18.88 -2.15
C TRP A 18 0.71 -17.84 -2.51
N GLN A 19 0.24 -16.61 -2.66
CA GLN A 19 1.08 -15.42 -2.75
C GLN A 19 1.31 -14.87 -1.33
N THR A 20 2.52 -14.39 -1.04
CA THR A 20 2.82 -13.72 0.23
C THR A 20 3.18 -12.26 0.03
N TYR A 21 2.77 -11.42 0.97
CA TYR A 21 3.16 -10.02 1.01
C TYR A 21 3.79 -9.70 2.36
N ASP A 22 4.97 -9.08 2.32
CA ASP A 22 5.56 -8.39 3.45
C ASP A 22 5.55 -6.89 3.12
N ILE A 23 4.83 -6.12 3.93
CA ILE A 23 4.57 -4.69 3.68
C ILE A 23 5.11 -3.89 4.86
N ILE A 24 6.01 -2.96 4.55
CA ILE A 24 6.51 -1.96 5.50
C ILE A 24 5.93 -0.62 5.07
N PHE A 25 5.19 0.03 5.98
CA PHE A 25 4.50 1.28 5.71
C PHE A 25 4.98 2.36 6.67
N THR A 26 5.41 3.50 6.11
CA THR A 26 5.61 4.73 6.85
C THR A 26 4.41 5.65 6.57
N ALA A 27 3.62 5.95 7.61
CA ALA A 27 2.44 6.80 7.47
C ALA A 27 2.81 8.27 7.18
N PRO A 28 1.95 9.01 6.45
CA PRO A 28 2.17 10.44 6.26
C PRO A 28 2.00 11.19 7.57
N ARG A 29 2.49 12.43 7.62
CA ARG A 29 2.27 13.35 8.75
C ARG A 29 1.76 14.67 8.21
N PHE A 30 0.88 15.29 8.96
CA PHE A 30 0.31 16.60 8.64
C PHE A 30 0.69 17.61 9.72
N HIS A 31 0.73 18.88 9.35
CA HIS A 31 0.79 20.00 10.26
C HIS A 31 -0.59 20.24 10.92
N SER A 32 -0.62 21.08 11.96
CA SER A 32 -1.86 21.48 12.63
C SER A 32 -2.84 22.13 11.65
N ASP A 33 -2.33 22.96 10.73
CA ASP A 33 -3.06 23.67 9.68
C ASP A 33 -3.60 22.79 8.54
N GLY A 34 -3.30 21.49 8.55
CA GLY A 34 -3.76 20.55 7.52
C GLY A 34 -2.79 20.32 6.36
N THR A 35 -1.70 21.09 6.27
CA THR A 35 -0.70 20.91 5.22
C THR A 35 0.13 19.65 5.44
N LEU A 36 0.62 19.06 4.36
CA LEU A 36 1.43 17.85 4.42
C LEU A 36 2.82 18.16 4.99
N LYS A 37 3.19 17.48 6.08
CA LYS A 37 4.50 17.58 6.73
C LYS A 37 5.48 16.53 6.24
N LYS A 38 5.04 15.28 6.11
CA LYS A 38 5.82 14.16 5.59
C LYS A 38 4.94 13.26 4.74
N LYS A 39 5.49 12.78 3.63
CA LYS A 39 4.82 11.84 2.73
C LYS A 39 4.85 10.43 3.31
N ALA A 40 3.92 9.60 2.84
CA ALA A 40 3.89 8.19 3.15
C ALA A 40 4.83 7.41 2.23
N TYR A 41 5.35 6.28 2.71
CA TYR A 41 6.23 5.40 1.94
C TYR A 41 5.84 3.94 2.11
N PHE A 42 5.95 3.18 1.03
CA PHE A 42 5.81 1.73 1.05
C PHE A 42 7.11 1.04 0.64
N THR A 43 7.49 0.01 1.38
CA THR A 43 8.34 -1.07 0.87
C THR A 43 7.51 -2.34 0.84
N VAL A 44 7.53 -3.04 -0.29
CA VAL A 44 6.70 -4.22 -0.50
C VAL A 44 7.55 -5.33 -1.08
N LEU A 45 7.53 -6.48 -0.42
CA LEU A 45 8.02 -7.74 -0.95
C LEU A 45 6.81 -8.60 -1.32
N HIS A 46 6.83 -9.15 -2.53
CA HIS A 46 5.85 -10.12 -3.01
C HIS A 46 6.58 -11.45 -3.23
N ASN A 47 6.18 -12.49 -2.51
CA ASN A 47 6.88 -13.78 -2.49
C ASN A 47 8.38 -13.67 -2.15
N GLY A 48 8.74 -12.76 -1.23
CA GLY A 48 10.13 -12.49 -0.84
C GLY A 48 10.94 -11.66 -1.85
N ILE A 49 10.34 -11.27 -2.98
CA ILE A 49 10.98 -10.45 -4.01
C ILE A 49 10.58 -8.98 -3.81
N LEU A 50 11.56 -8.09 -3.75
CA LEU A 50 11.33 -6.65 -3.60
C LEU A 50 10.64 -6.08 -4.85
N VAL A 51 9.38 -5.69 -4.73
CA VAL A 51 8.58 -5.15 -5.84
C VAL A 51 8.29 -3.65 -5.71
N GLN A 52 8.42 -3.09 -4.52
CA GLN A 52 8.40 -1.65 -4.26
C GLN A 52 9.50 -1.33 -3.24
N ASN A 53 10.46 -0.49 -3.61
CA ASN A 53 11.58 -0.13 -2.75
C ASN A 53 11.43 1.31 -2.24
N HIS A 54 10.98 1.45 -0.98
CA HIS A 54 10.78 2.74 -0.32
C HIS A 54 10.11 3.81 -1.21
N VAL A 55 9.02 3.42 -1.86
CA VAL A 55 8.35 4.29 -2.83
C VAL A 55 7.45 5.29 -2.13
N GLU A 56 7.55 6.54 -2.55
CA GLU A 56 6.74 7.65 -2.05
C GLU A 56 5.29 7.54 -2.55
N VAL A 57 4.31 7.71 -1.67
CA VAL A 57 2.90 7.80 -2.04
C VAL A 57 2.53 9.26 -2.30
N GLN A 58 1.75 9.54 -3.34
CA GLN A 58 1.36 10.90 -3.73
C GLN A 58 0.05 11.38 -3.09
N GLY A 59 -0.64 10.47 -2.39
CA GLY A 59 -1.98 10.65 -1.82
C GLY A 59 -2.78 9.35 -1.95
N PRO A 60 -4.11 9.38 -1.74
CA PRO A 60 -4.95 8.20 -1.94
C PRO A 60 -4.83 7.69 -3.39
N THR A 61 -4.91 6.38 -3.58
CA THR A 61 -4.92 5.79 -4.92
C THR A 61 -6.29 5.96 -5.57
N LEU A 62 -6.34 6.48 -6.79
CA LEU A 62 -7.59 6.81 -7.49
C LEU A 62 -7.69 6.09 -8.83
N TRP A 63 -8.90 5.66 -9.21
CA TRP A 63 -9.15 5.18 -10.58
C TRP A 63 -9.19 6.34 -11.58
N ILE A 64 -9.77 7.48 -11.22
CA ILE A 64 -9.88 8.69 -12.04
C ILE A 64 -9.29 9.88 -11.28
N GLY A 65 -8.51 10.71 -11.98
CA GLY A 65 -7.93 11.93 -11.44
C GLY A 65 -6.51 11.76 -10.91
N GLN A 66 -5.99 12.83 -10.30
CA GLN A 66 -4.65 12.88 -9.72
C GLN A 66 -4.74 12.78 -8.19
N PRO A 67 -3.85 12.01 -7.54
CA PRO A 67 -3.83 11.88 -6.09
C PRO A 67 -3.49 13.21 -5.43
N LYS A 68 -4.13 13.51 -4.30
CA LYS A 68 -3.82 14.66 -3.45
C LYS A 68 -3.97 14.25 -1.99
N TYR A 69 -2.99 14.63 -1.17
CA TYR A 69 -3.08 14.43 0.27
C TYR A 69 -4.21 15.27 0.89
N GLU A 70 -4.99 14.62 1.75
CA GLU A 70 -5.99 15.23 2.61
C GLU A 70 -5.70 14.80 4.04
N LYS A 71 -5.78 15.74 4.99
CA LYS A 71 -5.53 15.43 6.40
C LYS A 71 -6.55 14.41 6.89
N HIS A 72 -6.05 13.37 7.51
CA HIS A 72 -6.83 12.30 8.11
C HIS A 72 -6.28 11.97 9.50
N GLN A 73 -6.95 11.05 10.21
CA GLN A 73 -6.48 10.55 11.50
C GLN A 73 -5.13 9.83 11.34
N ASP A 74 -4.27 9.90 12.37
CA ASP A 74 -2.93 9.29 12.32
C ASP A 74 -2.98 7.76 12.20
N LYS A 75 -4.07 7.14 12.66
CA LYS A 75 -4.31 5.69 12.59
C LYS A 75 -5.63 5.42 11.90
N LEU A 76 -5.60 4.56 10.89
CA LEU A 76 -6.75 4.08 10.15
C LEU A 76 -6.69 2.54 10.08
N SER A 77 -7.80 1.91 9.67
CA SER A 77 -7.88 0.48 9.50
C SER A 77 -7.16 0.00 8.23
N ILE A 78 -6.86 -1.30 8.18
CA ILE A 78 -6.56 -1.99 6.92
C ILE A 78 -7.89 -2.39 6.28
N MET A 79 -8.02 -2.14 4.98
CA MET A 79 -9.16 -2.55 4.17
C MET A 79 -8.70 -3.57 3.13
N LEU A 80 -9.39 -4.71 3.06
CA LEU A 80 -9.26 -5.67 1.97
C LEU A 80 -10.35 -5.37 0.94
N GLN A 81 -9.95 -5.14 -0.31
CA GLN A 81 -10.89 -4.77 -1.37
C GLN A 81 -11.63 -6.00 -1.90
N ASP A 82 -12.96 -5.88 -2.05
CA ASP A 82 -13.75 -6.71 -2.94
C ASP A 82 -13.86 -6.02 -4.30
N HIS A 83 -13.48 -6.74 -5.36
CA HIS A 83 -13.53 -6.26 -6.73
C HIS A 83 -14.28 -7.25 -7.65
N GLY A 84 -15.18 -8.07 -7.07
CA GLY A 84 -15.98 -9.05 -7.79
C GLY A 84 -15.23 -10.32 -8.20
N ASN A 85 -14.01 -10.52 -7.70
CA ASN A 85 -13.18 -11.70 -7.96
C ASN A 85 -13.04 -12.53 -6.68
N PRO A 86 -13.42 -13.83 -6.70
CA PRO A 86 -13.28 -14.67 -5.52
C PRO A 86 -11.81 -14.94 -5.24
N ILE A 87 -11.35 -14.55 -4.05
CA ILE A 87 -10.02 -14.82 -3.52
C ILE A 87 -10.11 -15.20 -2.04
N ASN A 88 -9.12 -15.96 -1.56
CA ASN A 88 -9.04 -16.37 -0.16
C ASN A 88 -7.80 -15.74 0.49
N TYR A 89 -7.93 -15.36 1.76
CA TYR A 89 -6.84 -14.81 2.56
C TYR A 89 -6.51 -15.73 3.73
N ARG A 90 -5.24 -15.71 4.18
CA ARG A 90 -4.80 -16.37 5.41
C ARG A 90 -3.59 -15.66 5.99
N ASN A 91 -3.30 -15.93 7.26
CA ASN A 91 -2.08 -15.46 7.94
C ASN A 91 -1.89 -13.92 7.87
N ILE A 92 -2.93 -13.18 8.22
CA ILE A 92 -2.88 -11.72 8.28
C ILE A 92 -2.58 -11.30 9.73
N TRP A 93 -1.48 -10.60 9.92
CA TRP A 93 -1.09 -10.01 11.20
C TRP A 93 -0.45 -8.65 10.95
N ILE A 94 -0.40 -7.82 11.98
CA ILE A 94 0.19 -6.48 11.93
C ILE A 94 0.98 -6.22 13.21
N ARG A 95 2.07 -5.46 13.07
CA ARG A 95 2.86 -4.92 14.17
C ARG A 95 3.15 -3.45 13.89
N GLU A 96 3.08 -2.63 14.91
CA GLU A 96 3.47 -1.21 14.83
C GLU A 96 5.01 -1.08 14.74
N LEU A 97 5.47 0.04 14.16
CA LEU A 97 6.89 0.40 13.97
C LEU A 97 7.22 1.69 14.74
#